data_AF-A0A5N7RYP1-F1
#
_entry.id   AF-A0A5N7RYP1-F1
#
_cell.length_a   1.000
_cell.length_b   1.000
_cell.length_c   1.000
_cell.angle_alpha   90.00
_cell.angle_beta   90.00
_cell.angle_gamma   90.00
#
_symmetry.space_group_name_H-M   'P 1'
#
loop_
_entity.id
_entity.type
_entity.pdbx_description
1 polymer ?
#
loop_
_entity_poly.entity_id
_entity_poly.type
_entity_poly.pdbx_seq_one_letter_code
_entity_poly.pdbx_strand_id
1 'polypeptide(L)'
;MLPYDEYIALAGNEPRIPAGEAVPHEVVSVQVKNRWSLIRAWRECLGITQAEMAARLDVRQPTCANMEGPDARPRQATLVHIAQALGISLDQLDDRMAGQHTSPSAVPMQRLPTPVPRDPTPPASSATTPRT
;
A
#
# COMPACT_ATOMS: atom_id res chain seq x y z
N MET A 1 -7.00 -11.90 -21.78
CA MET A 1 -7.16 -11.73 -20.31
C MET A 1 -5.86 -12.21 -19.70
N LEU A 2 -5.16 -11.37 -18.93
CA LEU A 2 -3.93 -11.80 -18.27
C LEU A 2 -4.30 -12.74 -17.11
N PRO A 3 -3.61 -13.88 -16.95
CA PRO A 3 -3.83 -14.78 -15.82
C PRO A 3 -3.36 -14.12 -14.50
N TYR A 4 -3.93 -14.57 -13.37
CA TYR A 4 -3.83 -13.88 -12.08
C TYR A 4 -2.41 -13.83 -11.52
N ASP A 5 -1.61 -14.84 -11.83
CA ASP A 5 -0.18 -14.93 -11.54
C ASP A 5 0.64 -13.86 -12.26
N GLU A 6 0.34 -13.58 -13.54
CA GLU A 6 1.01 -12.52 -14.31
C GLU A 6 0.67 -11.11 -13.79
N TYR A 7 -0.54 -10.90 -13.25
CA TYR A 7 -0.92 -9.64 -12.61
C TYR A 7 -0.07 -9.32 -11.38
N ILE A 8 0.23 -10.33 -10.55
CA ILE A 8 1.08 -10.17 -9.37
C ILE A 8 2.54 -9.94 -9.75
N ALA A 9 3.02 -10.59 -10.81
CA ALA A 9 4.38 -10.38 -11.31
C ALA A 9 4.62 -8.98 -11.88
N LEU A 10 3.62 -8.38 -12.54
CA LEU A 10 3.70 -7.00 -13.05
C LEU A 10 3.69 -5.94 -11.93
N ALA A 11 3.03 -6.25 -10.81
CA ALA A 11 2.94 -5.32 -9.68
C ALA A 11 4.28 -5.08 -8.98
N GLY A 12 5.27 -5.97 -9.19
CA GLY A 12 6.57 -5.93 -8.53
C GLY A 12 6.44 -6.19 -7.04
N ASN A 13 7.09 -7.24 -6.53
CA ASN A 13 7.14 -7.54 -5.10
C ASN A 13 7.98 -6.54 -4.28
N GLU A 14 8.31 -5.39 -4.85
CA GLU A 14 9.01 -4.32 -4.14
C GLU A 14 7.98 -3.48 -3.36
N PRO A 15 8.27 -3.11 -2.10
CA PRO A 15 7.44 -2.17 -1.36
C PRO A 15 7.29 -0.89 -2.17
N ARG A 16 6.18 -0.76 -2.90
CA ARG A 16 5.89 0.45 -3.67
C ARG A 16 5.49 1.51 -2.66
N ILE A 17 6.45 2.33 -2.24
CA ILE A 17 6.15 3.57 -1.51
C ILE A 17 5.25 4.40 -2.43
N PRO A 18 3.95 4.57 -2.11
CA PRO A 18 3.04 5.28 -2.98
C PRO A 18 3.49 6.74 -3.07
N ALA A 19 3.51 7.28 -4.29
CA ALA A 19 3.80 8.70 -4.49
C ALA A 19 2.64 9.51 -3.88
N GLY A 20 2.89 10.19 -2.75
CA GLY A 20 1.92 11.05 -2.06
C GLY A 20 1.99 10.93 -0.54
N GLU A 21 0.86 11.25 0.10
CA GLU A 21 0.68 11.28 1.56
C GLU A 21 0.12 9.96 2.11
N ALA A 22 -0.29 9.03 1.24
CA ALA A 22 -0.96 7.80 1.65
C ALA A 22 0.00 6.79 2.27
N VAL A 23 -0.37 6.21 3.41
CA VAL A 23 0.37 5.08 4.02
C VAL A 23 -0.12 3.77 3.39
N PRO A 24 0.77 2.88 2.92
CA PRO A 24 0.40 1.55 2.42
C PRO A 24 -0.39 0.73 3.43
N HIS A 25 -1.36 -0.06 2.94
CA HIS A 25 -2.17 -0.92 3.80
C HIS A 25 -1.33 -1.95 4.57
N GLU A 26 -0.23 -2.43 3.98
CA GLU A 26 0.70 -3.34 4.66
C GLU A 26 1.29 -2.73 5.93
N VAL A 27 1.76 -1.48 5.87
CA VAL A 27 2.35 -0.76 7.01
C VAL A 27 1.33 -0.59 8.12
N VAL A 28 0.10 -0.17 7.79
CA VAL A 28 -0.99 -0.03 8.76
C VAL A 28 -1.35 -1.40 9.36
N SER A 29 -1.35 -2.46 8.56
CA SER A 29 -1.68 -3.80 9.02
C SER A 29 -0.68 -4.34 10.04
N VAL A 30 0.64 -4.23 9.79
CA VAL A 30 1.65 -4.64 10.78
C VAL A 30 1.65 -3.74 12.01
N GLN A 31 1.43 -2.44 11.85
CA GLN A 31 1.31 -1.50 12.97
C GLN A 31 0.18 -1.92 13.92
N VAL A 32 -1.03 -2.13 13.40
CA VAL A 32 -2.22 -2.47 14.20
C VAL A 32 -2.07 -3.86 14.82
N LYS A 33 -1.60 -4.84 14.03
CA LYS A 33 -1.42 -6.23 14.47
C LYS A 33 -0.43 -6.35 15.63
N ASN A 34 0.67 -5.62 15.56
CA ASN A 34 1.76 -5.74 16.53
C ASN A 34 1.78 -4.63 17.59
N ARG A 35 0.83 -3.69 17.54
CA ARG A 35 0.80 -2.49 18.41
C ARG A 35 2.11 -1.70 18.36
N TRP A 36 2.68 -1.59 17.17
CA TRP A 36 3.93 -0.87 16.95
C TRP A 36 3.69 0.61 16.66
N SER A 37 4.72 1.42 16.86
CA SER A 37 4.77 2.76 16.30
C SER A 37 4.78 2.71 14.78
N LEU A 38 4.28 3.76 14.13
CA LEU A 38 4.29 3.88 12.68
C LEU A 38 5.72 3.87 12.12
N ILE A 39 6.67 4.49 12.84
CA ILE A 39 8.10 4.48 12.52
C ILE A 39 8.64 3.06 12.44
N ARG A 40 8.34 2.22 13.45
CA ARG A 40 8.76 0.82 13.45
C ARG A 40 8.10 0.02 12.34
N ALA A 41 6.80 0.22 12.11
CA ALA A 41 6.10 -0.48 11.04
C ALA A 41 6.73 -0.21 9.66
N TRP A 42 7.04 1.05 9.35
CA TRP A 42 7.77 1.41 8.13
C TRP A 42 9.14 0.76 8.04
N ARG A 43 9.91 0.78 9.14
CA ARG A 43 11.24 0.15 9.18
C ARG A 43 11.17 -1.34 8.80
N GLU A 44 10.21 -2.06 9.37
CA GLU A 44 10.01 -3.50 9.13
C GLU A 44 9.52 -3.77 7.69
N CYS A 45 8.62 -2.94 7.16
CA CYS A 45 8.17 -3.05 5.76
C CYS A 45 9.29 -2.77 4.75
N LEU A 46 10.21 -1.86 5.08
CA LEU A 46 11.38 -1.55 4.24
C LEU A 46 12.53 -2.53 4.45
N GLY A 47 12.40 -3.48 5.39
CA GLY A 47 13.39 -4.53 5.64
C GLY A 47 14.71 -4.04 6.22
N ILE A 48 14.77 -2.82 6.78
CA ILE A 48 16.02 -2.28 7.33
C ILE A 48 16.13 -2.54 8.83
N THR A 49 17.35 -2.69 9.33
CA THR A 49 17.59 -2.93 10.76
C THR A 49 17.54 -1.63 11.56
N GLN A 50 17.36 -1.75 12.87
CA GLN A 50 17.45 -0.61 13.78
C GLN A 50 18.82 0.07 13.75
N ALA A 51 19.90 -0.71 13.56
CA ALA A 51 21.26 -0.20 13.45
C ALA A 51 21.47 0.57 12.14
N GLU A 52 20.92 0.08 11.04
CA GLU A 52 20.95 0.79 9.75
C GLU A 52 20.17 2.11 9.81
N MET A 53 18.98 2.10 10.41
CA MET A 53 18.20 3.33 10.59
C MET A 53 18.94 4.32 11.50
N ALA A 54 19.58 3.84 12.58
CA ALA A 54 20.38 4.68 13.46
C ALA A 54 21.58 5.30 12.74
N ALA A 55 22.26 4.53 11.88
CA ALA A 55 23.37 5.01 11.06
C ALA A 55 22.92 6.08 10.04
N ARG A 56 21.75 5.90 9.40
CA ARG A 56 21.18 6.92 8.49
C ARG A 56 20.80 8.21 9.21
N LEU A 57 20.41 8.11 10.47
CA LEU A 57 20.02 9.24 11.31
C LEU A 57 21.19 9.92 12.04
N ASP A 58 22.41 9.36 11.94
CA ASP A 58 23.57 9.76 12.75
C ASP A 58 23.28 9.76 14.27
N VAL A 59 22.59 8.72 14.74
CA VAL A 59 22.28 8.53 16.17
C VAL A 59 22.73 7.15 16.66
N ARG A 60 22.74 6.97 17.98
CA ARG A 60 23.01 5.65 18.58
C ARG A 60 21.80 4.73 18.43
N GLN A 61 22.04 3.43 18.28
CA GLN A 61 20.97 2.42 18.18
C GLN A 61 19.92 2.49 19.31
N PRO A 62 20.26 2.71 20.60
CA PRO A 62 19.25 2.88 21.65
C PRO A 62 18.37 4.12 21.47
N THR A 63 18.89 5.18 20.85
CA THR A 63 18.10 6.37 20.50
C THR A 63 17.03 6.02 19.46
N CYS A 64 17.41 5.23 18.45
CA CYS A 64 16.50 4.68 17.46
C CYS A 64 15.43 3.79 18.12
N ALA A 65 15.81 2.95 19.09
CA ALA A 65 14.87 2.15 19.89
C ALA A 65 13.86 2.99 20.67
N ASN A 66 14.31 4.08 21.28
CA ASN A 66 13.43 4.99 22.00
C ASN A 66 12.46 5.72 21.06
N MET A 67 12.90 6.06 19.84
CA MET A 67 12.04 6.66 18.81
C MET A 67 10.99 5.68 18.26
N GLU A 68 11.30 4.38 18.24
CA GLU A 68 10.39 3.30 17.80
C GLU A 68 9.38 2.86 18.88
N GLY A 69 9.48 3.37 20.11
CA GLY A 69 8.60 3.00 21.22
C GLY A 69 7.11 3.19 20.90
N PRO A 70 6.20 2.35 21.43
CA PRO A 70 4.77 2.42 21.12
C PRO A 70 4.13 3.78 21.49
N ASP A 71 4.61 4.41 22.56
CA ASP A 71 4.16 5.73 23.02
C ASP A 71 5.11 6.87 22.61
N ALA A 72 6.09 6.59 21.75
CA ALA A 72 7.05 7.57 21.31
C ALA A 72 6.34 8.68 20.52
N ARG A 73 6.55 9.93 20.95
CA ARG A 73 6.10 11.13 20.24
C ARG A 73 7.29 12.02 19.91
N PRO A 74 8.11 11.65 18.91
CA PRO A 74 9.23 12.47 18.47
C PRO A 74 8.76 13.86 18.06
N ARG A 75 9.63 14.86 18.17
CA ARG A 75 9.35 16.20 17.68
C ARG A 75 9.26 16.19 16.16
N GLN A 76 8.54 17.16 15.59
CA GLN A 76 8.40 17.29 14.14
C GLN A 76 9.74 17.30 13.39
N ALA A 77 10.74 18.02 13.91
CA ALA A 77 12.10 18.02 13.34
C ALA A 77 12.72 16.61 13.27
N THR A 78 12.50 15.79 14.30
CA THR A 78 12.95 14.39 14.34
C THR A 78 12.19 13.54 13.33
N LEU A 79 10.87 13.73 13.19
CA LEU A 79 10.06 13.01 12.20
C LEU A 79 10.52 13.32 10.77
N VAL A 80 10.90 14.56 10.46
CA VAL A 80 11.48 14.93 9.16
C VAL A 80 12.75 14.14 8.87
N HIS A 81 13.65 14.04 9.84
CA HIS A 81 14.90 13.28 9.67
C HIS A 81 14.63 11.78 9.49
N ILE A 82 13.65 11.23 10.23
CA ILE A 82 13.22 9.83 10.08
C ILE A 82 12.61 9.58 8.70
N ALA A 83 11.74 10.48 8.24
CA ALA A 83 11.13 10.40 6.91
C ALA A 83 12.21 10.37 5.81
N GLN A 84 13.20 11.27 5.91
CA GLN A 84 14.35 11.31 5.01
C GLN A 84 15.19 10.02 5.07
N ALA A 85 15.47 9.50 6.26
CA ALA A 85 16.23 8.27 6.44
C ALA A 85 15.53 7.03 5.85
N LEU A 86 14.20 7.02 5.88
CA LEU A 86 13.36 5.95 5.33
C LEU A 86 13.01 6.16 3.85
N GLY A 87 13.24 7.34 3.29
CA GLY A 87 12.88 7.69 1.93
C GLY A 87 11.36 7.87 1.72
N ILE A 88 10.65 8.30 2.77
CA ILE A 88 9.19 8.51 2.76
C ILE A 88 8.85 9.99 3.02
N SER A 89 7.59 10.35 2.79
CA SER A 89 7.06 11.69 3.09
C SER A 89 6.79 11.83 4.60
N LEU A 90 6.91 13.05 5.14
CA LEU A 90 6.59 13.34 6.55
C LEU A 90 5.13 12.97 6.89
N ASP A 91 4.21 13.23 5.97
CA ASP A 91 2.78 12.93 6.13
C ASP A 91 2.49 11.44 6.31
N GLN A 92 3.41 10.58 5.87
CA GLN A 92 3.32 9.13 6.05
C GLN A 92 3.77 8.65 7.45
N LEU A 93 4.32 9.54 8.28
CA LEU A 93 4.75 9.26 9.66
C LEU A 93 3.95 10.02 10.72
N ASP A 94 3.25 11.08 10.35
CA ASP A 94 2.46 11.87 11.29
C ASP A 94 1.00 11.38 11.33
N ASP A 95 0.67 10.61 12.37
CA ASP A 95 -0.70 10.16 12.67
C ASP A 95 -1.70 11.32 12.77
N ARG A 96 -1.24 12.52 13.14
CA ARG A 96 -2.09 13.73 13.20
C ARG A 96 -2.52 14.22 11.82
N MET A 97 -1.72 13.93 10.80
CA MET A 97 -1.99 14.28 9.40
C MET A 97 -2.64 13.11 8.65
N ALA A 98 -2.37 11.87 9.06
CA ALA A 98 -3.03 10.67 8.54
C ALA A 98 -4.57 10.74 8.65
N GLY A 99 -5.10 11.40 9.69
CA GLY A 99 -6.54 11.63 9.86
C GLY A 99 -7.15 12.70 8.91
N GLN A 100 -6.35 13.56 8.29
CA GLN A 100 -6.82 14.65 7.42
C GLN A 100 -6.81 14.26 5.93
N HIS A 101 -6.03 13.23 5.57
CA HIS A 101 -5.86 12.75 4.20
C HIS A 101 -5.91 11.23 4.08
N THR A 102 -6.79 10.56 4.86
CA THR A 102 -7.31 9.26 4.40
C THR A 102 -8.21 9.50 3.18
N SER A 103 -7.61 10.01 2.10
CA SER A 103 -8.14 9.74 0.78
C SER A 103 -8.13 8.22 0.70
N PRO A 104 -9.29 7.57 0.59
CA PRO A 104 -9.25 6.20 0.18
C PRO A 104 -8.50 6.28 -1.15
N SER A 105 -7.43 5.50 -1.29
CA SER A 105 -7.21 4.89 -2.59
C SER A 105 -8.42 3.97 -2.83
N ALA A 106 -9.60 4.56 -2.99
CA ALA A 106 -10.46 4.22 -4.07
C ALA A 106 -9.57 4.42 -5.29
N VAL A 107 -8.85 3.33 -5.64
CA VAL A 107 -9.00 2.82 -6.99
C VAL A 107 -10.48 3.09 -7.29
N PRO A 108 -10.84 3.99 -8.22
CA PRO A 108 -12.23 4.05 -8.60
C PRO A 108 -12.52 2.59 -8.93
N MET A 109 -13.40 1.95 -8.15
CA MET A 109 -14.11 0.79 -8.64
C MET A 109 -14.79 1.37 -9.87
N GLN A 110 -14.07 1.33 -11.00
CA GLN A 110 -14.66 1.41 -12.30
C GLN A 110 -15.78 0.40 -12.14
N ARG A 111 -17.02 0.92 -12.09
CA ARG A 111 -18.21 0.08 -12.03
C ARG A 111 -17.90 -1.05 -12.97
N LEU A 112 -17.78 -2.27 -12.44
CA LEU A 112 -17.68 -3.44 -13.28
C LEU A 112 -18.80 -3.24 -14.30
N PRO A 113 -18.54 -3.20 -15.62
CA PRO A 113 -19.62 -3.11 -16.57
C PRO A 113 -20.53 -4.27 -16.19
N THR A 114 -21.76 -3.95 -15.75
CA THR A 114 -22.76 -4.94 -15.40
C THR A 114 -22.78 -5.94 -16.55
N PRO A 115 -22.67 -7.26 -16.29
CA PRO A 115 -22.78 -8.23 -17.36
C PRO A 115 -24.11 -8.00 -18.04
N VAL A 116 -24.07 -7.50 -19.28
CA VAL A 116 -25.25 -7.36 -20.12
C VAL A 116 -25.81 -8.77 -20.26
N PRO A 117 -27.07 -9.02 -19.87
CA PRO A 117 -27.68 -10.32 -20.14
C PRO A 117 -27.75 -10.49 -21.66
N ARG A 118 -26.95 -11.41 -22.19
CA ARG A 118 -27.15 -11.90 -23.56
C ARG A 118 -28.30 -12.88 -23.51
N ASP A 119 -29.48 -12.44 -23.90
CA ASP A 119 -30.40 -13.21 -24.75
C ASP A 119 -31.67 -12.40 -25.07
N PRO A 120 -32.46 -12.77 -26.10
CA PRO A 120 -32.15 -13.61 -27.26
C PRO A 120 -32.53 -12.89 -28.57
N THR A 121 -31.98 -13.30 -29.71
CA THR A 121 -32.62 -12.99 -31.01
C THR A 121 -32.65 -14.24 -31.91
N PRO A 122 -33.83 -14.85 -32.11
CA PRO A 122 -34.14 -15.72 -33.25
C PRO A 122 -34.77 -14.89 -34.39
N PRO A 123 -35.23 -15.49 -35.52
CA PRO A 123 -34.64 -16.53 -36.36
C PRO A 123 -34.50 -16.04 -37.82
N ALA A 124 -33.81 -16.80 -38.68
CA ALA A 124 -34.05 -16.74 -40.12
C ALA A 124 -34.10 -18.17 -40.71
N SER A 125 -35.34 -18.61 -40.99
CA SER A 125 -35.67 -19.60 -42.01
C SER A 125 -35.01 -19.21 -43.35
N SER A 126 -34.57 -20.11 -44.23
CA SER A 126 -35.45 -21.08 -44.90
C SER A 126 -34.64 -22.10 -45.71
N ALA A 127 -35.20 -23.31 -45.78
CA ALA A 127 -35.32 -24.15 -46.98
C ALA A 127 -34.03 -24.82 -47.54
N THR A 128 -34.00 -26.03 -48.10
CA THR A 128 -34.99 -27.09 -48.39
C THR A 128 -34.19 -28.25 -49.03
N THR A 129 -34.22 -29.43 -48.38
CA THR A 129 -34.26 -30.83 -48.91
C THR A 129 -33.14 -31.39 -49.84
N PRO A 130 -33.18 -32.69 -50.25
CA PRO A 130 -33.41 -33.96 -49.53
C PRO A 130 -32.26 -34.99 -49.69
N ARG A 131 -32.24 -35.99 -48.79
CA ARG A 131 -32.09 -37.46 -48.99
C ARG A 131 -31.29 -37.99 -50.20
N THR A 132 -30.37 -38.91 -49.91
CA THR A 132 -30.29 -40.25 -50.55
C THR A 132 -29.83 -41.25 -49.51
#